data_AF-A0A1L9NEK3-F1
#
_entry.id   AF-A0A1L9NEK3-F1
#
_cell.length_a   1.000
_cell.length_b   1.000
_cell.length_c   1.000
_cell.angle_alpha   90.00
_cell.angle_beta   90.00
_cell.angle_gamma   90.00
#
_symmetry.space_group_name_H-M   'P 1'
#
loop_
_entity.id
_entity.type
_entity.pdbx_description
1 polymer ?
#
loop_
_entity_poly.entity_id
_entity_poly.type
_entity_poly.pdbx_seq_one_letter_code
_entity_poly.pdbx_strand_id
1 'polypeptide(L)'
;MSNMISSTFAPSLSRRDTKSSISHDPSVGSMPPPLTSGSGSLGPQSAAAIYQHIHDMAAKRISTLGYLRKAHEGRIYWFNTVHFSRTDISRLPYFEPRKLARRAINYLLLGLSLPPILDVSTTPVEFLRALNTLLIEFEAFQQVHPPDGTSSSTLTRARIPQMFKRAAHAGTKARRTSSATEIGLPIQSSDPSDLKSMASNSASAAAATVSFPHTEASELLPGEEYTYLLTPLLPFEPDYFETFVTLCDILIDCYTRLVSLVFTPSVCTVALGEMFSKADAKIRKIMVAGIIREFEDASRHQAKSELNSVGRVVLGGLMG
;
A
#
# COMPACT_ATOMS: atom_id res chain seq x y z
N MET A 1 -46.77 17.01 19.64
CA MET A 1 -45.87 16.96 20.82
C MET A 1 -44.52 16.50 20.33
N SER A 2 -43.65 17.47 20.08
CA SER A 2 -42.35 17.32 19.44
C SER A 2 -41.28 17.19 20.52
N ASN A 3 -40.46 16.15 20.48
CA ASN A 3 -39.24 16.07 21.30
C ASN A 3 -38.02 16.15 20.38
N MET A 4 -37.48 17.36 20.30
CA MET A 4 -36.16 17.67 19.78
C MET A 4 -35.13 17.32 20.85
N ILE A 5 -34.23 16.39 20.56
CA ILE A 5 -33.04 16.13 21.37
C ILE A 5 -31.90 17.01 20.85
N SER A 6 -31.62 18.09 21.60
CA SER A 6 -30.49 19.00 21.37
C SER A 6 -29.15 18.31 21.67
N SER A 7 -28.25 18.36 20.70
CA SER A 7 -26.84 17.99 20.83
C SER A 7 -26.03 19.18 21.37
N THR A 8 -25.45 19.04 22.57
CA THR A 8 -24.52 20.02 23.15
C THR A 8 -23.08 19.55 22.89
N PHE A 9 -22.41 20.16 21.92
CA PHE A 9 -20.99 19.96 21.63
C PHE A 9 -20.19 21.13 22.23
N ALA A 10 -19.27 20.84 23.15
CA ALA A 10 -18.36 21.83 23.72
C ALA A 10 -17.03 21.84 22.93
N PRO A 11 -16.48 23.01 22.55
CA PRO A 11 -15.13 23.10 21.98
C PRO A 11 -14.12 23.47 23.07
N SER A 12 -13.11 22.61 23.31
CA SER A 12 -11.93 23.00 24.07
C SER A 12 -10.66 22.80 23.22
N LEU A 13 -10.33 23.82 22.42
CA LEU A 13 -9.01 24.00 21.85
C LEU A 13 -8.33 25.12 22.64
N SER A 14 -7.45 24.76 23.58
CA SER A 14 -6.59 25.73 24.26
C SER A 14 -5.28 25.87 23.49
N ARG A 15 -5.08 27.08 22.97
CA ARG A 15 -3.90 27.60 22.29
C ARG A 15 -2.78 27.75 23.32
N ARG A 16 -1.65 27.04 23.16
CA ARG A 16 -0.44 27.29 23.96
C ARG A 16 0.34 28.46 23.37
N ASP A 17 0.52 29.49 24.17
CA ASP A 17 1.38 30.63 23.89
C ASP A 17 2.87 30.25 24.01
N THR A 18 3.64 30.71 23.03
CA THR A 18 5.09 30.78 23.01
C THR A 18 5.59 31.89 23.94
N LYS A 19 6.49 31.56 24.89
CA LYS A 19 7.35 32.56 25.53
C LYS A 19 8.81 32.11 25.47
N SER A 20 9.58 32.90 24.72
CA SER A 20 11.03 33.02 24.76
C SER A 20 11.45 33.83 25.98
N SER A 21 12.41 33.34 26.76
CA SER A 21 13.23 34.19 27.63
C SER A 21 14.65 33.62 27.74
N ILE A 22 15.58 34.37 27.17
CA ILE A 22 17.03 34.29 27.33
C ILE A 22 17.39 34.82 28.71
N SER A 23 18.18 34.08 29.49
CA SER A 23 18.98 34.60 30.61
C SER A 23 20.16 33.65 30.84
N HIS A 24 21.36 34.23 30.91
CA HIS A 24 22.66 33.59 30.97
C HIS A 24 23.23 33.80 32.38
N ASP A 25 23.84 32.79 32.99
CA ASP A 25 24.82 32.97 34.08
C ASP A 25 25.79 31.76 34.11
N PRO A 26 27.12 31.94 34.25
CA PRO A 26 28.09 30.86 34.16
C PRO A 26 28.49 30.36 35.56
N SER A 27 28.45 29.05 35.77
CA SER A 27 29.21 28.44 36.86
C SER A 27 29.87 27.13 36.44
N VAL A 28 31.12 27.04 36.86
CA VAL A 28 32.15 26.06 36.51
C VAL A 28 31.80 24.69 37.11
N GLY A 29 31.84 23.63 36.30
CA GLY A 29 31.69 22.25 36.79
C GLY A 29 31.99 21.20 35.73
N SER A 30 33.20 20.64 35.80
CA SER A 30 33.69 19.34 35.32
C SER A 30 33.06 18.66 34.09
N MET A 31 33.91 18.46 33.07
CA MET A 31 33.68 17.55 31.93
C MET A 31 33.31 16.12 32.37
N PRO A 32 32.36 15.46 31.70
CA PRO A 32 32.36 14.01 31.56
C PRO A 32 33.07 13.59 30.24
N PRO A 33 33.66 12.39 30.17
CA PRO A 33 34.43 11.93 29.02
C PRO A 33 33.52 11.61 27.81
N PRO A 34 34.06 11.57 26.58
CA PRO A 34 33.28 11.21 25.40
C PRO A 34 32.86 9.74 25.46
N LEU A 35 31.56 9.51 25.27
CA LEU A 35 30.98 8.16 25.18
C LEU A 35 31.56 7.43 23.98
N THR A 36 32.34 6.40 24.28
CA THR A 36 32.78 5.39 23.33
C THR A 36 31.57 4.56 22.91
N SER A 37 31.39 4.45 21.60
CA SER A 37 30.44 3.57 20.93
C SER A 37 30.76 2.11 21.26
N GLY A 38 29.95 1.50 22.11
CA GLY A 38 30.00 0.08 22.47
C GLY A 38 28.59 -0.46 22.70
N SER A 39 28.27 -1.53 22.00
CA SER A 39 27.05 -2.33 22.13
C SER A 39 26.69 -2.59 23.61
N GLY A 40 25.46 -2.21 24.01
CA GLY A 40 24.79 -2.79 25.19
C GLY A 40 24.22 -1.78 26.19
N SER A 41 22.92 -1.93 26.44
CA SER A 41 22.10 -1.25 27.47
C SER A 41 21.76 0.23 27.23
N LEU A 42 20.49 0.44 26.88
CA LEU A 42 19.81 1.71 27.10
C LEU A 42 19.72 2.00 28.61
N GLY A 43 19.77 3.28 28.99
CA GLY A 43 19.31 3.69 30.32
C GLY A 43 17.80 3.45 30.45
N PRO A 44 17.26 3.30 31.67
CA PRO A 44 15.83 3.01 31.88
C PRO A 44 14.87 3.98 31.16
N GLN A 45 15.29 5.24 31.00
CA GLN A 45 14.48 6.30 30.39
C GLN A 45 14.25 6.09 28.89
N SER A 46 15.24 5.59 28.14
CA SER A 46 15.11 5.42 26.69
C SER A 46 14.39 4.13 26.32
N ALA A 47 14.51 3.07 27.13
CA ALA A 47 13.68 1.87 27.00
C ALA A 47 12.19 2.18 27.25
N ALA A 48 11.89 3.00 28.27
CA ALA A 48 10.54 3.48 28.54
C ALA A 48 9.97 4.34 27.39
N ALA A 49 10.78 5.22 26.78
CA ALA A 49 10.34 6.01 25.63
C ALA A 49 9.99 5.13 24.41
N ILE A 50 10.80 4.10 24.12
CA ILE A 50 10.53 3.16 23.02
C ILE A 50 9.25 2.36 23.29
N TYR A 51 9.09 1.88 24.53
CA TYR A 51 7.88 1.18 24.96
C TYR A 51 6.62 2.02 24.71
N GLN A 52 6.61 3.26 25.20
CA GLN A 52 5.48 4.18 25.01
C GLN A 52 5.22 4.46 23.53
N HIS A 53 6.27 4.69 22.74
CA HIS A 53 6.15 4.90 21.30
C HIS A 53 5.48 3.71 20.59
N ILE A 54 5.88 2.47 20.91
CA ILE A 54 5.29 1.26 20.32
C ILE A 54 3.80 1.18 20.66
N HIS A 55 3.44 1.36 21.93
CA HIS A 55 2.05 1.27 22.39
C HIS A 55 1.16 2.36 21.78
N ASP A 56 1.61 3.62 21.81
CA ASP A 56 0.86 4.75 21.25
C ASP A 56 0.63 4.59 19.74
N MET A 57 1.67 4.19 19.01
CA MET A 57 1.57 3.99 17.57
C MET A 57 0.70 2.78 17.22
N ALA A 58 0.82 1.68 17.95
CA ALA A 58 -0.04 0.51 17.79
C ALA A 58 -1.52 0.87 18.05
N ALA A 59 -1.81 1.59 19.15
CA ALA A 59 -3.16 2.03 19.48
C ALA A 59 -3.77 2.94 18.40
N LYS A 60 -3.00 3.92 17.90
CA LYS A 60 -3.40 4.78 16.77
C LYS A 60 -3.67 3.95 15.51
N ARG A 61 -2.83 2.97 15.21
CA ARG A 61 -2.97 2.14 14.02
C ARG A 61 -4.18 1.22 14.10
N ILE A 62 -4.38 0.53 15.23
CA ILE A 62 -5.56 -0.30 15.49
C ILE A 62 -6.83 0.53 15.30
N SER A 63 -6.88 1.72 15.90
CA SER A 63 -8.02 2.63 15.75
C SER A 63 -8.24 3.05 14.30
N THR A 64 -7.16 3.36 13.56
CA THR A 64 -7.23 3.75 12.15
C THR A 64 -7.72 2.61 11.27
N LEU A 65 -7.19 1.39 11.43
CA LEU A 65 -7.62 0.22 10.68
C LEU A 65 -9.09 -0.11 10.98
N GLY A 66 -9.49 -0.06 12.25
CA GLY A 66 -10.89 -0.27 12.65
C GLY A 66 -11.83 0.80 12.09
N TYR A 67 -11.37 2.04 11.99
CA TYR A 67 -12.11 3.13 11.36
C TYR A 67 -12.26 2.91 9.85
N LEU A 68 -11.17 2.60 9.14
CA LEU A 68 -11.19 2.32 7.70
C LEU A 68 -12.09 1.14 7.37
N ARG A 69 -12.03 0.06 8.16
CA ARG A 69 -12.93 -1.10 8.05
C ARG A 69 -14.39 -0.67 8.10
N LYS A 70 -14.80 0.02 9.18
CA LYS A 70 -16.19 0.46 9.37
C LYS A 70 -16.65 1.44 8.28
N ALA A 71 -15.77 2.34 7.84
CA ALA A 71 -16.07 3.30 6.78
C ALA A 71 -16.27 2.59 5.43
N HIS A 72 -15.42 1.60 5.13
CA HIS A 72 -15.50 0.80 3.92
C HIS A 72 -16.74 -0.11 3.88
N GLU A 73 -17.19 -0.60 5.04
CA GLU A 73 -18.46 -1.33 5.17
C GLU A 73 -19.69 -0.39 5.13
N GLY A 74 -19.50 0.93 5.04
CA GLY A 74 -20.59 1.91 5.09
C GLY A 74 -21.30 1.98 6.44
N ARG A 75 -20.68 1.51 7.54
CA ARG A 75 -21.26 1.55 8.88
C ARG A 75 -21.11 2.92 9.56
N ILE A 76 -20.21 3.75 9.07
CA ILE A 76 -19.92 5.08 9.61
C ILE A 76 -19.72 6.11 8.49
N TYR A 77 -19.78 7.39 8.87
CA TYR A 77 -19.46 8.50 7.98
C TYR A 77 -17.95 8.75 7.97
N TRP A 78 -17.39 8.93 6.77
CA TRP A 78 -16.03 9.41 6.57
C TRP A 78 -15.90 10.84 7.07
N PHE A 79 -15.03 11.05 8.06
CA PHE A 79 -14.84 12.27 8.84
C PHE A 79 -16.16 12.99 9.22
N ASN A 80 -17.21 12.24 9.55
CA ASN A 80 -18.55 12.78 9.85
C ASN A 80 -19.13 13.69 8.74
N THR A 81 -18.65 13.54 7.51
CA THR A 81 -18.98 14.44 6.40
C THR A 81 -19.68 13.68 5.28
N VAL A 82 -19.09 12.56 4.82
CA VAL A 82 -19.57 11.81 3.67
C VAL A 82 -19.86 10.37 4.06
N HIS A 83 -21.02 9.85 3.66
CA HIS A 83 -21.33 8.43 3.77
C HIS A 83 -21.01 7.73 2.45
N PHE A 84 -20.23 6.65 2.53
CA PHE A 84 -19.90 5.82 1.38
C PHE A 84 -20.61 4.48 1.53
N SER A 85 -21.66 4.25 0.73
CA SER A 85 -22.26 2.92 0.62
C SER A 85 -21.35 1.99 -0.18
N ARG A 86 -21.51 0.67 -0.03
CA ARG A 86 -20.78 -0.31 -0.87
C ARG A 86 -20.97 -0.05 -2.35
N THR A 87 -22.18 0.37 -2.76
CA THR A 87 -22.48 0.75 -4.13
C THR A 87 -21.71 2.00 -4.58
N ASP A 88 -21.53 3.00 -3.71
CA ASP A 88 -20.77 4.20 -4.06
C ASP A 88 -19.28 3.89 -4.21
N ILE A 89 -18.73 3.09 -3.30
CA ILE A 89 -17.33 2.64 -3.35
C ILE A 89 -17.06 1.87 -4.64
N SER A 90 -17.96 0.96 -5.04
CA SER A 90 -17.83 0.19 -6.28
C SER A 90 -17.86 1.04 -7.56
N ARG A 91 -18.39 2.26 -7.49
CA ARG A 91 -18.45 3.21 -8.62
C ARG A 91 -17.26 4.15 -8.68
N LEU A 92 -16.36 4.11 -7.70
CA LEU A 92 -15.19 4.98 -7.69
C LEU A 92 -14.30 4.65 -8.90
N PRO A 93 -13.70 5.67 -9.57
CA PRO A 93 -12.88 5.46 -10.78
C PRO A 93 -11.71 4.49 -10.61
N TYR A 94 -11.26 4.24 -9.38
CA TYR A 94 -10.18 3.30 -9.07
C TYR A 94 -10.66 1.84 -8.89
N PHE A 95 -11.96 1.59 -8.85
CA PHE A 95 -12.57 0.26 -8.71
C PHE A 95 -12.89 -0.36 -10.08
N GLU A 96 -11.94 -0.31 -11.02
CA GLU A 96 -12.06 -1.11 -12.24
C GLU A 96 -11.95 -2.61 -11.89
N PRO A 97 -12.88 -3.48 -12.36
CA PRO A 97 -12.95 -4.88 -11.92
C PRO A 97 -11.62 -5.65 -11.99
N ARG A 98 -10.85 -5.46 -13.07
CA ARG A 98 -9.55 -6.15 -13.27
C ARG A 98 -8.46 -5.68 -12.30
N LYS A 99 -8.38 -4.37 -12.03
CA LYS A 99 -7.41 -3.81 -11.07
C LYS A 99 -7.80 -4.19 -9.65
N LEU A 100 -9.11 -4.21 -9.39
CA LEU A 100 -9.68 -4.59 -8.11
C LEU A 100 -9.40 -6.05 -7.77
N ALA A 101 -9.57 -6.97 -8.73
CA ALA A 101 -9.26 -8.38 -8.57
C ALA A 101 -7.76 -8.59 -8.24
N ARG A 102 -6.84 -7.95 -8.97
CA ARG A 102 -5.40 -8.01 -8.69
C ARG A 102 -5.04 -7.46 -7.31
N ARG A 103 -5.64 -6.33 -6.94
CA ARG A 103 -5.46 -5.74 -5.60
C ARG A 103 -5.99 -6.67 -4.50
N ALA A 104 -7.15 -7.28 -4.71
CA ALA A 104 -7.73 -8.25 -3.80
C ALA A 104 -6.82 -9.46 -3.63
N ILE A 105 -6.26 -10.00 -4.72
CA ILE A 105 -5.29 -11.09 -4.66
C ILE A 105 -4.09 -10.68 -3.83
N ASN A 106 -3.47 -9.53 -4.12
CA ASN A 106 -2.32 -9.04 -3.34
C ASN A 106 -2.65 -8.93 -1.84
N TYR A 107 -3.82 -8.38 -1.48
CA TYR A 107 -4.26 -8.30 -0.09
C TYR A 107 -4.54 -9.67 0.53
N LEU A 108 -5.10 -10.60 -0.24
CA LEU A 108 -5.35 -11.97 0.20
C LEU A 108 -4.03 -12.69 0.49
N LEU A 109 -3.04 -12.61 -0.41
CA LEU A 109 -1.73 -13.23 -0.23
C LEU A 109 -1.04 -12.71 1.04
N LEU A 110 -1.06 -11.40 1.26
CA LEU A 110 -0.56 -10.81 2.51
C LEU A 110 -1.35 -11.31 3.73
N GLY A 111 -2.69 -11.32 3.64
CA GLY A 111 -3.57 -11.77 4.71
C GLY A 111 -3.36 -13.23 5.09
N LEU A 112 -3.12 -14.12 4.12
CA LEU A 112 -2.82 -15.54 4.36
C LEU A 112 -1.44 -15.75 5.00
N SER A 113 -0.49 -14.86 4.71
CA SER A 113 0.91 -14.98 5.17
C SER A 113 1.14 -14.50 6.60
N LEU A 114 0.24 -13.68 7.15
CA LEU A 114 0.38 -13.10 8.49
C LEU A 114 0.10 -14.09 9.64
N PRO A 115 -0.98 -14.92 9.61
CA PRO A 115 -1.32 -15.83 10.71
C PRO A 115 -0.19 -16.80 11.12
N PRO A 116 0.55 -17.45 10.20
CA PRO A 116 1.67 -18.31 10.58
C PRO A 116 2.74 -17.58 11.40
N ILE A 117 2.99 -16.30 11.09
CA ILE A 117 3.95 -15.48 11.83
C ILE A 117 3.42 -15.15 13.23
N LEU A 118 2.12 -14.89 13.36
CA LEU A 118 1.46 -14.60 14.64
C LEU A 118 1.50 -15.81 15.59
N ASP A 119 1.31 -17.01 15.05
CA ASP A 119 1.22 -18.23 15.85
C ASP A 119 2.60 -18.72 16.30
N VAL A 120 3.61 -18.66 15.42
CA VAL A 120 4.95 -19.19 15.69
C VAL A 120 5.78 -18.25 16.57
N SER A 121 5.60 -16.93 16.44
CA SER A 121 6.49 -15.97 17.10
C SER A 121 6.21 -15.85 18.60
N THR A 122 7.22 -16.16 19.42
CA THR A 122 7.12 -16.13 20.89
C THR A 122 7.75 -14.88 21.50
N THR A 123 8.67 -14.24 20.79
CA THR A 123 9.36 -13.02 21.25
C THR A 123 9.03 -11.83 20.33
N PRO A 124 9.02 -10.58 20.84
CA PRO A 124 8.72 -9.41 20.02
C PRO A 124 9.79 -9.16 18.93
N VAL A 125 11.03 -9.57 19.18
CA VAL A 125 12.13 -9.46 18.22
C VAL A 125 11.95 -10.43 17.05
N GLU A 126 11.64 -11.69 17.33
CA GLU A 126 11.36 -12.71 16.32
C GLU A 126 10.16 -12.34 15.47
N PHE A 127 9.06 -11.93 16.12
CA PHE A 127 7.85 -11.47 15.45
C PHE A 127 8.12 -10.32 14.48
N LEU A 128 8.77 -9.25 14.96
CA LEU A 128 9.07 -8.09 14.11
C LEU A 128 10.05 -8.42 13.00
N ARG A 129 10.99 -9.35 13.22
CA ARG A 129 11.92 -9.78 12.17
C ARG A 129 11.18 -10.51 11.05
N ALA A 130 10.38 -11.51 11.40
CA ALA A 130 9.58 -12.27 10.42
C ALA A 130 8.59 -11.35 9.70
N LEU A 131 7.89 -10.48 10.42
CA LEU A 131 6.98 -9.49 9.83
C LEU A 131 7.69 -8.53 8.87
N ASN A 132 8.87 -8.00 9.22
CA ASN A 132 9.62 -7.15 8.31
C ASN A 132 10.07 -7.90 7.05
N THR A 133 10.52 -9.15 7.18
CA THR A 133 10.90 -9.98 6.02
C THR A 133 9.69 -10.21 5.12
N LEU A 134 8.54 -10.62 5.67
CA LEU A 134 7.30 -10.78 4.91
C LEU A 134 6.91 -9.49 4.16
N LEU A 135 6.94 -8.33 4.85
CA LEU A 135 6.57 -7.06 4.22
C LEU A 135 7.57 -6.64 3.13
N ILE A 136 8.83 -7.04 3.21
CA ILE A 136 9.84 -6.83 2.15
C ILE A 136 9.57 -7.76 0.96
N GLU A 137 9.32 -9.04 1.21
CA GLU A 137 8.95 -10.02 0.18
C GLU A 137 7.68 -9.59 -0.55
N PHE A 138 6.68 -9.11 0.18
CA PHE A 138 5.45 -8.58 -0.38
C PHE A 138 5.70 -7.33 -1.25
N GLU A 139 6.53 -6.38 -0.81
CA GLU A 139 6.88 -5.23 -1.66
C GLU A 139 7.62 -5.67 -2.93
N ALA A 140 8.51 -6.66 -2.85
CA ALA A 140 9.21 -7.22 -4.00
C ALA A 140 8.24 -7.90 -4.97
N PHE A 141 7.31 -8.72 -4.45
CA PHE A 141 6.23 -9.34 -5.22
C PHE A 141 5.39 -8.29 -5.95
N GLN A 142 4.99 -7.21 -5.27
CA GLN A 142 4.23 -6.13 -5.91
C GLN A 142 4.99 -5.37 -7.00
N GLN A 143 6.33 -5.33 -6.96
CA GLN A 143 7.11 -4.72 -8.05
C GLN A 143 7.04 -5.56 -9.33
N VAL A 144 6.99 -6.89 -9.19
CA VAL A 144 6.93 -7.81 -10.33
C VAL A 144 5.49 -8.04 -10.79
N HIS A 145 4.55 -8.02 -9.85
CA HIS A 145 3.10 -8.20 -10.05
C HIS A 145 2.31 -6.94 -9.63
N PRO A 146 2.37 -5.83 -10.41
CA PRO A 146 1.73 -4.58 -10.00
C PRO A 146 0.20 -4.71 -9.85
N PRO A 147 -0.39 -4.09 -8.81
CA PRO A 147 -1.83 -4.16 -8.55
C PRO A 147 -2.67 -3.53 -9.68
N ASP A 148 -2.12 -2.54 -10.40
CA ASP A 148 -2.82 -1.88 -11.51
C ASP A 148 -2.73 -2.66 -12.83
N GLY A 149 -2.03 -3.79 -12.84
CA GLY A 149 -1.90 -4.68 -13.99
C GLY A 149 -1.00 -4.18 -15.12
N THR A 150 -0.34 -3.03 -14.96
CA THR A 150 0.81 -2.65 -15.79
C THR A 150 1.95 -3.60 -15.43
N SER A 151 2.03 -4.77 -16.07
CA SER A 151 3.19 -5.65 -15.93
C SER A 151 4.45 -4.80 -16.12
N SER A 152 5.30 -4.79 -15.10
CA SER A 152 6.60 -4.13 -15.22
C SER A 152 7.38 -4.91 -16.27
N SER A 153 7.32 -4.44 -17.53
CA SER A 153 8.26 -4.85 -18.56
C SER A 153 9.67 -4.61 -18.00
N THR A 154 10.30 -5.69 -17.54
CA THR A 154 11.62 -5.72 -16.91
C THR A 154 12.75 -5.52 -17.94
N LEU A 155 12.47 -4.86 -19.07
CA LEU A 155 13.45 -4.64 -20.13
C LEU A 155 14.04 -3.21 -20.18
N THR A 156 13.50 -2.25 -19.41
CA THR A 156 13.90 -0.82 -19.55
C THR A 156 14.65 -0.19 -18.38
N ARG A 157 14.98 -0.94 -17.31
CA ARG A 157 15.72 -0.37 -16.15
C ARG A 157 17.11 -0.93 -15.88
N ALA A 158 17.66 -1.74 -16.78
CA ALA A 158 19.10 -1.88 -16.85
C ALA A 158 19.67 -0.59 -17.46
N ARG A 159 20.19 0.32 -16.61
CA ARG A 159 21.10 1.38 -17.08
C ARG A 159 22.35 0.70 -17.63
N ILE A 160 22.32 0.35 -18.92
CA ILE A 160 23.51 -0.01 -19.69
C ILE A 160 24.40 1.24 -19.67
N PRO A 161 25.61 1.21 -19.07
CA PRO A 161 26.52 2.33 -19.16
C PRO A 161 26.89 2.58 -20.63
N GLN A 162 26.67 3.82 -21.06
CA GLN A 162 27.06 4.38 -22.34
C GLN A 162 28.55 4.09 -22.64
N MET A 163 28.83 3.05 -23.42
CA MET A 163 30.18 2.69 -23.88
C MET A 163 30.37 2.80 -25.40
N PHE A 164 29.58 3.66 -26.07
CA PHE A 164 29.82 4.01 -27.47
C PHE A 164 29.74 5.51 -27.69
N LYS A 165 30.73 6.24 -27.17
CA LYS A 165 31.09 7.55 -27.73
C LYS A 165 31.73 7.30 -29.10
N ARG A 166 30.98 7.52 -30.19
CA ARG A 166 31.56 7.92 -31.47
C ARG A 166 31.44 9.42 -31.61
N ALA A 167 32.60 10.04 -31.73
CA ALA A 167 32.75 11.43 -32.14
C ALA A 167 32.19 11.62 -33.55
N ALA A 168 31.37 12.65 -33.73
CA ALA A 168 31.21 13.30 -35.03
C ALA A 168 30.85 14.77 -34.80
N HIS A 169 31.52 15.60 -35.59
CA HIS A 169 31.67 17.03 -35.45
C HIS A 169 30.39 17.85 -35.65
N ALA A 170 30.49 19.05 -35.08
CA ALA A 170 29.62 20.20 -35.23
C ALA A 170 29.33 20.61 -36.68
N GLY A 171 28.17 21.28 -36.86
CA GLY A 171 28.17 22.58 -37.51
C GLY A 171 27.38 22.78 -38.80
N THR A 172 26.26 23.50 -38.64
CA THR A 172 25.78 24.62 -39.49
C THR A 172 24.98 24.43 -40.80
N LYS A 173 23.76 25.02 -40.75
CA LYS A 173 23.05 25.89 -41.72
C LYS A 173 22.13 25.31 -42.83
N ALA A 174 20.95 25.97 -42.91
CA ALA A 174 19.99 26.15 -44.03
C ALA A 174 19.08 24.94 -44.35
N ARG A 175 17.84 25.03 -44.86
CA ARG A 175 16.92 26.10 -45.33
C ARG A 175 15.51 25.45 -45.45
N ARG A 176 14.46 26.30 -45.59
CA ARG A 176 13.07 26.08 -46.07
C ARG A 176 12.98 24.97 -47.17
N THR A 177 11.90 24.22 -47.42
CA THR A 177 10.56 24.59 -47.96
C THR A 177 9.57 23.39 -47.94
N SER A 178 8.26 23.62 -48.15
CA SER A 178 7.16 22.65 -48.29
C SER A 178 6.87 22.20 -49.74
N SER A 179 5.91 21.26 -49.91
CA SER A 179 5.23 20.75 -51.15
C SER A 179 5.92 19.55 -51.85
N ALA A 180 5.27 18.59 -52.53
CA ALA A 180 3.88 18.13 -52.73
C ALA A 180 3.93 16.72 -53.41
N THR A 181 2.85 15.93 -53.26
CA THR A 181 2.26 14.90 -54.17
C THR A 181 3.12 14.03 -55.12
N GLU A 182 2.93 12.71 -55.06
CA GLU A 182 2.50 11.75 -56.13
C GLU A 182 2.80 10.30 -55.68
N ILE A 183 1.80 9.42 -55.54
CA ILE A 183 1.26 8.49 -56.56
C ILE A 183 2.24 7.35 -56.91
N GLY A 184 1.83 6.12 -56.61
CA GLY A 184 2.48 4.89 -57.10
C GLY A 184 2.30 3.65 -56.20
N LEU A 185 1.16 2.99 -56.29
CA LEU A 185 1.01 1.52 -56.12
C LEU A 185 0.97 0.91 -57.54
N PRO A 186 1.13 -0.41 -57.80
CA PRO A 186 0.92 -1.58 -56.92
C PRO A 186 1.93 -2.74 -57.17
N ILE A 187 1.55 -3.98 -56.80
CA ILE A 187 2.07 -5.32 -57.20
C ILE A 187 2.84 -6.02 -56.07
N GLN A 188 2.71 -7.31 -55.72
CA GLN A 188 1.78 -8.44 -55.88
C GLN A 188 2.53 -9.66 -55.29
N SER A 189 1.80 -10.64 -54.72
CA SER A 189 2.20 -12.05 -54.48
C SER A 189 3.36 -12.32 -53.49
N SER A 190 3.42 -13.38 -52.67
CA SER A 190 2.77 -14.71 -52.67
C SER A 190 3.09 -15.44 -51.34
N ASP A 191 2.15 -16.25 -50.85
CA ASP A 191 2.29 -17.37 -49.89
C ASP A 191 2.86 -18.62 -50.65
N PRO A 192 3.57 -19.60 -50.04
CA PRO A 192 2.89 -20.76 -49.41
C PRO A 192 3.63 -21.49 -48.24
N SER A 193 2.84 -21.96 -47.27
CA SER A 193 2.70 -23.33 -46.68
C SER A 193 3.86 -24.30 -46.35
N ASP A 194 3.69 -24.92 -45.17
CA ASP A 194 3.92 -26.33 -44.75
C ASP A 194 5.30 -26.85 -44.32
N LEU A 195 5.38 -27.34 -43.06
CA LEU A 195 5.96 -28.65 -42.73
C LEU A 195 5.52 -29.16 -41.33
N LYS A 196 4.76 -30.25 -41.39
CA LYS A 196 4.27 -31.13 -40.31
C LYS A 196 5.36 -32.13 -39.92
N SER A 197 5.61 -32.35 -38.62
CA SER A 197 6.19 -33.60 -38.13
C SER A 197 5.54 -34.04 -36.81
N MET A 198 5.39 -35.35 -36.69
CA MET A 198 4.36 -36.05 -35.92
C MET A 198 4.97 -36.74 -34.68
N ALA A 199 4.18 -36.78 -33.61
CA ALA A 199 4.05 -37.83 -32.61
C ALA A 199 5.27 -38.25 -31.76
N SER A 200 5.13 -38.01 -30.44
CA SER A 200 5.41 -39.04 -29.43
C SER A 200 4.33 -38.95 -28.35
N ASN A 201 3.48 -39.99 -28.30
CA ASN A 201 2.53 -40.23 -27.23
C ASN A 201 3.25 -40.92 -26.06
N SER A 202 3.10 -40.39 -24.86
CA SER A 202 3.15 -41.19 -23.64
C SER A 202 1.87 -40.95 -22.85
N ALA A 203 1.14 -42.05 -22.64
CA ALA A 203 -0.13 -42.07 -21.95
C ALA A 203 0.10 -42.10 -20.44
N SER A 204 -0.43 -41.09 -19.74
CA SER A 204 -0.63 -41.12 -18.30
C SER A 204 -2.02 -40.58 -17.99
N ALA A 205 -2.88 -41.49 -17.54
CA ALA A 205 -4.10 -41.33 -16.77
C ALA A 205 -4.85 -39.99 -16.87
N ALA A 206 -6.03 -40.06 -17.50
CA ALA A 206 -7.10 -39.11 -17.34
C ALA A 206 -7.56 -39.06 -15.88
N ALA A 207 -6.96 -38.17 -15.08
CA ALA A 207 -7.68 -37.51 -14.01
C ALA A 207 -8.51 -36.41 -14.68
N ALA A 208 -9.82 -36.42 -14.47
CA ALA A 208 -10.68 -35.31 -14.83
C ALA A 208 -10.28 -34.10 -13.97
N THR A 209 -9.24 -33.38 -14.40
CA THR A 209 -8.94 -32.05 -13.92
C THR A 209 -10.05 -31.17 -14.47
N VAL A 210 -11.04 -30.90 -13.62
CA VAL A 210 -11.83 -29.67 -13.74
C VAL A 210 -10.82 -28.53 -13.91
N SER A 211 -10.64 -28.09 -15.15
CA SER A 211 -9.81 -26.95 -15.49
C SER A 211 -10.54 -25.72 -14.96
N PHE A 212 -10.34 -25.43 -13.68
CA PHE A 212 -10.73 -24.16 -13.12
C PHE A 212 -9.95 -23.07 -13.87
N PRO A 213 -10.60 -21.97 -14.28
CA PRO A 213 -9.87 -20.85 -14.87
C PRO A 213 -8.88 -20.35 -13.82
N HIS A 214 -7.59 -20.55 -14.10
CA HIS A 214 -6.51 -20.13 -13.20
C HIS A 214 -6.40 -18.62 -13.27
N THR A 215 -6.31 -17.96 -12.11
CA THR A 215 -6.05 -16.53 -12.08
C THR A 215 -4.56 -16.26 -12.30
N GLU A 216 -4.19 -15.77 -13.49
CA GLU A 216 -2.81 -15.47 -13.90
C GLU A 216 -2.07 -14.51 -12.94
N ALA A 217 -2.80 -13.77 -12.09
CA ALA A 217 -2.21 -12.83 -11.13
C ALA A 217 -1.58 -13.48 -9.89
N SER A 218 -1.73 -14.80 -9.70
CA SER A 218 -1.06 -15.55 -8.62
C SER A 218 0.07 -16.45 -9.13
N GLU A 219 0.35 -16.45 -10.44
CA GLU A 219 1.38 -17.31 -11.03
C GLU A 219 2.77 -16.69 -10.83
N LEU A 220 3.64 -17.42 -10.13
CA LEU A 220 5.03 -17.03 -9.90
C LEU A 220 5.85 -17.18 -11.18
N LEU A 221 6.77 -16.24 -11.43
CA LEU A 221 7.75 -16.40 -12.49
C LEU A 221 8.77 -17.50 -12.10
N PRO A 222 9.41 -18.17 -13.08
CA PRO A 222 10.44 -19.17 -12.79
C PRO A 222 11.56 -18.60 -11.91
N GLY A 223 11.76 -19.18 -10.72
CA GLY A 223 12.77 -18.77 -9.75
C GLY A 223 12.31 -17.72 -8.72
N GLU A 224 11.04 -17.33 -8.71
CA GLU A 224 10.45 -16.56 -7.61
C GLU A 224 10.15 -17.47 -6.43
N GLU A 225 10.93 -17.34 -5.35
CA GLU A 225 10.72 -18.05 -4.09
C GLU A 225 10.70 -17.05 -2.94
N TYR A 226 9.74 -17.21 -2.02
CA TYR A 226 9.59 -16.37 -0.84
C TYR A 226 9.60 -17.23 0.43
N THR A 227 10.14 -16.68 1.51
CA THR A 227 10.28 -17.39 2.79
C THR A 227 8.98 -17.38 3.59
N TYR A 228 8.35 -16.21 3.69
CA TYR A 228 7.16 -16.00 4.50
C TYR A 228 5.93 -15.65 3.65
N LEU A 229 6.11 -15.03 2.49
CA LEU A 229 5.00 -14.72 1.60
C LEU A 229 4.44 -16.00 0.97
N LEU A 230 3.19 -16.31 1.30
CA LEU A 230 2.45 -17.42 0.71
C LEU A 230 1.80 -16.97 -0.60
N THR A 231 2.04 -17.73 -1.65
CA THR A 231 1.52 -17.49 -3.00
C THR A 231 0.80 -18.73 -3.56
N PRO A 232 -0.27 -19.22 -2.90
CA PRO A 232 -1.04 -20.34 -3.43
C PRO A 232 -1.75 -19.96 -4.73
N LEU A 233 -1.92 -20.94 -5.61
CA LEU A 233 -2.77 -20.79 -6.79
C LEU A 233 -4.23 -20.68 -6.36
N LEU A 234 -4.90 -19.62 -6.79
CA LEU A 234 -6.29 -19.36 -6.45
C LEU A 234 -7.23 -19.89 -7.54
N PRO A 235 -8.26 -20.69 -7.19
CA PRO A 235 -9.23 -21.18 -8.16
C PRO A 235 -10.35 -20.18 -8.47
N PHE A 236 -10.32 -19.00 -7.84
CA PHE A 236 -11.31 -17.92 -8.00
C PHE A 236 -10.66 -16.55 -7.78
N GLU A 237 -11.30 -15.51 -8.31
CA GLU A 237 -10.94 -14.12 -8.02
C GLU A 237 -11.55 -13.70 -6.67
N PRO A 238 -10.74 -13.27 -5.68
CA PRO A 238 -11.26 -12.88 -4.38
C PRO A 238 -12.05 -11.58 -4.44
N ASP A 239 -13.14 -11.50 -3.66
CA ASP A 239 -13.89 -10.26 -3.49
C ASP A 239 -13.06 -9.27 -2.68
N TYR A 240 -12.84 -8.08 -3.27
CA TYR A 240 -12.04 -7.04 -2.64
C TYR A 240 -12.62 -6.54 -1.32
N PHE A 241 -13.95 -6.44 -1.20
CA PHE A 241 -14.55 -5.86 0.01
C PHE A 241 -14.32 -6.77 1.21
N GLU A 242 -14.59 -8.06 1.04
CA GLU A 242 -14.33 -9.05 2.09
C GLU A 242 -12.82 -9.17 2.38
N THR A 243 -11.99 -9.19 1.34
CA THR A 243 -10.54 -9.30 1.51
C THR A 243 -9.95 -8.09 2.24
N PHE A 244 -10.44 -6.89 1.95
CA PHE A 244 -10.01 -5.66 2.64
C PHE A 244 -10.37 -5.69 4.12
N VAL A 245 -11.62 -6.03 4.43
CA VAL A 245 -12.13 -6.10 5.82
C VAL A 245 -11.33 -7.11 6.63
N THR A 246 -11.18 -8.33 6.10
CA THR A 246 -10.42 -9.40 6.74
C THR A 246 -8.94 -9.04 6.93
N LEU A 247 -8.30 -8.39 5.96
CA LEU A 247 -6.92 -7.93 6.11
C LEU A 247 -6.78 -6.85 7.20
N CYS A 248 -7.76 -5.93 7.32
CA CYS A 248 -7.78 -4.99 8.44
C CYS A 248 -7.85 -5.70 9.79
N ASP A 249 -8.65 -6.75 9.91
CA ASP A 249 -8.78 -7.53 11.16
C ASP A 249 -7.48 -8.24 11.50
N ILE A 250 -6.89 -8.96 10.55
CA ILE A 250 -5.61 -9.67 10.76
C ILE A 250 -4.50 -8.69 11.12
N LEU A 251 -4.47 -7.49 10.52
CA LEU A 251 -3.49 -6.47 10.89
C LEU A 251 -3.74 -5.88 12.28
N ILE A 252 -5.00 -5.70 12.69
CA ILE A 252 -5.34 -5.32 14.07
C ILE A 252 -4.83 -6.39 15.04
N ASP A 253 -5.02 -7.68 14.72
CA ASP A 253 -4.49 -8.79 15.51
C ASP A 253 -2.95 -8.77 15.55
N CYS A 254 -2.28 -8.40 14.45
CA CYS A 254 -0.81 -8.24 14.43
C CYS A 254 -0.32 -7.17 15.41
N TYR A 255 -0.94 -5.99 15.42
CA TYR A 255 -0.57 -4.93 16.37
C TYR A 255 -0.94 -5.31 17.81
N THR A 256 -2.08 -5.96 18.01
CA THR A 256 -2.52 -6.43 19.34
C THR A 256 -1.58 -7.49 19.90
N ARG A 257 -1.16 -8.44 19.06
CA ARG A 257 -0.15 -9.45 19.41
C ARG A 257 1.18 -8.79 19.73
N LEU A 258 1.66 -7.84 18.91
CA LEU A 258 2.90 -7.13 19.21
C LEU A 258 2.85 -6.43 20.58
N VAL A 259 1.76 -5.72 20.87
CA VAL A 259 1.54 -5.05 22.16
C VAL A 259 1.55 -6.05 23.32
N SER A 260 0.95 -7.23 23.14
CA SER A 260 0.99 -8.29 24.16
C SER A 260 2.39 -8.85 24.40
N LEU A 261 3.22 -8.94 23.36
CA LEU A 261 4.61 -9.39 23.46
C LEU A 261 5.52 -8.31 24.09
N VAL A 262 5.19 -7.03 23.90
CA VAL A 262 5.88 -5.88 24.49
C VAL A 262 5.12 -5.43 25.75
N PHE A 263 5.05 -6.30 26.75
CA PHE A 263 4.27 -6.08 27.98
C PHE A 263 4.99 -5.22 29.04
N THR A 264 6.32 -5.07 28.96
CA THR A 264 7.09 -4.18 29.85
C THR A 264 8.17 -3.39 29.11
N PRO A 265 8.63 -2.25 29.65
CA PRO A 265 9.74 -1.50 29.07
C PRO A 265 11.07 -2.25 29.02
N SER A 266 11.24 -3.26 29.88
CA SER A 266 12.50 -4.00 30.00
C SER A 266 12.86 -4.80 28.74
N VAL A 267 11.88 -5.19 27.94
CA VAL A 267 12.11 -5.91 26.67
C VAL A 267 12.46 -4.98 25.50
N CYS A 268 12.34 -3.66 25.70
CA CYS A 268 12.55 -2.69 24.64
C CYS A 268 14.05 -2.38 24.45
N THR A 269 14.52 -2.63 23.23
CA THR A 269 15.86 -2.25 22.77
C THR A 269 15.74 -1.26 21.61
N VAL A 270 16.82 -0.53 21.30
CA VAL A 270 16.87 0.36 20.12
C VAL A 270 16.53 -0.39 18.85
N ALA A 271 17.14 -1.57 18.66
CA ALA A 271 16.89 -2.42 17.51
C ALA A 271 15.41 -2.83 17.39
N LEU A 272 14.76 -3.16 18.51
CA LEU A 272 13.33 -3.45 18.52
C LEU A 272 12.49 -2.25 18.05
N GLY A 273 12.77 -1.05 18.59
CA GLY A 273 12.10 0.18 18.20
C GLY A 273 12.28 0.53 16.72
N GLU A 274 13.47 0.31 16.16
CA GLU A 274 13.74 0.49 14.74
C GLU A 274 13.01 -0.53 13.85
N MET A 275 13.03 -1.82 14.23
CA MET A 275 12.28 -2.86 13.51
C MET A 275 10.79 -2.58 13.51
N PHE A 276 10.24 -2.14 14.64
CA PHE A 276 8.84 -1.72 14.74
C PHE A 276 8.55 -0.55 13.80
N SER A 277 9.37 0.50 13.84
CA SER A 277 9.17 1.71 13.03
C SER A 277 9.21 1.41 11.53
N LYS A 278 10.09 0.49 11.11
CA LYS A 278 10.17 0.00 9.72
C LYS A 278 8.92 -0.79 9.32
N ALA A 279 8.46 -1.72 10.17
CA ALA A 279 7.25 -2.49 9.91
C ALA A 279 6.00 -1.58 9.84
N ASP A 280 5.82 -0.67 10.80
CA ASP A 280 4.68 0.27 10.79
C ASP A 280 4.70 1.18 9.56
N ALA A 281 5.88 1.64 9.13
CA ALA A 281 5.99 2.44 7.93
C ALA A 281 5.53 1.70 6.66
N LYS A 282 5.88 0.41 6.53
CA LYS A 282 5.43 -0.44 5.43
C LYS A 282 3.93 -0.71 5.50
N ILE A 283 3.41 -1.09 6.67
CA ILE A 283 1.96 -1.34 6.84
C ILE A 283 1.15 -0.07 6.54
N ARG A 284 1.60 1.10 7.02
CA ARG A 284 0.97 2.38 6.69
C ARG A 284 0.95 2.61 5.18
N LYS A 285 2.06 2.36 4.48
CA LYS A 285 2.14 2.58 3.03
C LYS A 285 1.25 1.62 2.25
N ILE A 286 1.27 0.33 2.58
CA ILE A 286 0.55 -0.73 1.88
C ILE A 286 -0.98 -0.60 2.07
N MET A 287 -1.42 -0.36 3.31
CA MET A 287 -2.84 -0.42 3.66
C MET A 287 -3.48 0.93 3.90
N VAL A 288 -2.82 1.80 4.65
CA VAL A 288 -3.48 2.99 5.21
C VAL A 288 -3.43 4.16 4.22
N ALA A 289 -2.25 4.46 3.69
CA ALA A 289 -2.02 5.65 2.88
C ALA A 289 -2.81 5.64 1.57
N GLY A 290 -2.84 4.49 0.88
CA GLY A 290 -3.60 4.34 -0.37
C GLY A 290 -5.10 4.56 -0.16
N ILE A 291 -5.69 3.89 0.82
CA ILE A 291 -7.12 3.94 1.09
C ILE A 291 -7.54 5.32 1.60
N ILE A 292 -6.78 5.93 2.52
CA ILE A 292 -7.10 7.30 2.98
C ILE A 292 -7.13 8.26 1.79
N ARG A 293 -6.14 8.19 0.91
CA ARG A 293 -6.08 9.04 -0.28
C ARG A 293 -7.29 8.82 -1.19
N GLU A 294 -7.68 7.57 -1.42
CA GLU A 294 -8.84 7.21 -2.23
C GLU A 294 -10.16 7.77 -1.65
N PHE A 295 -10.39 7.60 -0.34
CA PHE A 295 -11.56 8.16 0.34
C PHE A 295 -11.56 9.69 0.34
N GLU A 296 -10.39 10.31 0.51
CA GLU A 296 -10.23 11.76 0.48
C GLU A 296 -10.51 12.34 -0.92
N ASP A 297 -10.01 11.69 -1.96
CA ASP A 297 -10.30 12.04 -3.35
C ASP A 297 -11.79 11.88 -3.64
N ALA A 298 -12.39 10.74 -3.30
CA ALA A 298 -13.82 10.50 -3.46
C ALA A 298 -14.67 11.56 -2.75
N SER A 299 -14.33 11.89 -1.51
CA SER A 299 -15.03 12.90 -0.71
C SER A 299 -15.00 14.27 -1.35
N ARG A 300 -13.84 14.70 -1.87
CA ARG A 300 -13.70 15.97 -2.59
C ARG A 300 -14.56 16.01 -3.86
N HIS A 301 -14.61 14.91 -4.61
CA HIS A 301 -15.42 14.83 -5.82
C HIS A 301 -16.91 14.91 -5.50
N GLN A 302 -17.36 14.18 -4.48
CA GLN A 302 -18.76 14.20 -4.03
C GLN A 302 -19.16 15.58 -3.52
N ALA A 303 -18.36 16.20 -2.65
CA ALA A 303 -18.63 17.55 -2.14
C ALA A 303 -18.74 18.60 -3.26
N LYS A 304 -17.86 18.54 -4.27
CA LYS A 304 -17.94 19.41 -5.45
C LYS A 304 -19.20 19.16 -6.28
N SER A 305 -19.58 17.90 -6.47
CA SER A 305 -20.80 17.53 -7.20
C SER A 305 -22.06 18.06 -6.51
N GLU A 306 -22.16 17.87 -5.19
CA GLU A 306 -23.28 18.38 -4.38
C GLU A 306 -23.36 19.90 -4.45
N LEU A 307 -22.24 20.61 -4.31
CA LEU A 307 -22.20 22.07 -4.42
C LEU A 307 -22.65 22.56 -5.81
N ASN A 308 -22.21 21.90 -6.88
CA ASN A 308 -22.61 22.24 -8.24
C ASN A 308 -24.09 21.93 -8.52
N SER A 309 -24.65 20.92 -7.84
CA SER A 309 -26.07 20.59 -7.90
C SER A 309 -26.90 21.69 -7.22
N VAL A 310 -26.55 22.04 -5.98
CA VAL A 310 -27.21 23.12 -5.23
C VAL A 310 -27.10 24.45 -5.97
N GLY A 311 -25.92 24.77 -6.51
CA GLY A 311 -25.71 25.98 -7.32
C GLY A 311 -26.67 26.04 -8.51
N ARG A 312 -26.84 24.94 -9.25
CA ARG A 312 -27.81 24.88 -10.36
C ARG A 312 -29.25 25.07 -9.91
N VAL A 313 -29.64 24.50 -8.78
CA VAL A 313 -31.01 24.66 -8.24
C VAL A 313 -31.26 26.09 -7.79
N VAL A 314 -30.31 26.71 -7.08
CA VAL A 314 -30.44 28.09 -6.57
C VAL A 314 -30.41 29.10 -7.71
N LEU A 315 -29.45 28.99 -8.63
CA LEU A 315 -29.35 29.91 -9.79
C LEU A 315 -30.50 29.67 -10.78
N GLY A 316 -30.92 28.43 -10.99
CA GLY A 316 -32.06 28.08 -11.84
C GLY A 316 -33.39 28.58 -11.27
N GLY A 317 -33.54 28.59 -9.94
CA GLY A 317 -34.71 29.15 -9.27
C GLY A 317 -34.73 30.68 -9.19
N LEU A 318 -33.58 31.34 -9.37
CA LEU A 318 -33.48 32.82 -9.37
C LEU A 318 -33.74 33.43 -10.76
N MET A 319 -33.77 32.62 -11.81
CA MET A 319 -34.00 33.03 -13.20
C MET A 319 -35.39 32.61 -13.74
N GLY A 320 -36.26 32.09 -12.87
CA GLY A 320 -37.65 31.68 -13.19
C GLY A 320 -38.68 32.66 -12.66
#